data_AF-A0A924MGS6-F1
#
_entry.id   AF-A0A924MGS6-F1
#
_cell.length_a   1.000
_cell.length_b   1.000
_cell.length_c   1.000
_cell.angle_alpha   90.00
_cell.angle_beta   90.00
_cell.angle_gamma   90.00
#
_symmetry.space_group_name_H-M   'P 1'
#
loop_
_entity.id
_entity.type
_entity.pdbx_description
1 polymer ?
#
loop_
_entity_poly.entity_id
_entity_poly.type
_entity_poly.pdbx_seq_one_letter_code
_entity_poly.pdbx_strand_id
1 'polypeptide(L)'
;MKYLKYISQLDAHHRLIISLSVALISYFLISQGDFTPRYFLIIWLAYSICHLLLSWITILIIHPLELKKIASLQDSSKSFIFIFVIAAALAGLFSVVLLLSSSKSLAGKQLAEYTLLSISSVISAWWILHTVFTFRYAHLYYEQLSGKKTGLSKGLDFPEEEKPDYLDFAYFSFVIGMTFQVSDVQINSKRLRRLCLLHALISFVFNTLIIALSISVISNLL
;
A
#
# COMPACT_ATOMS: atom_id res chain seq x y z
N MET A 1 10.77 -0.26 23.64
CA MET A 1 9.32 0.04 23.55
C MET A 1 9.01 1.53 23.32
N LYS A 2 9.66 2.49 24.00
CA LYS A 2 9.37 3.94 23.85
C LYS A 2 9.53 4.47 22.40
N TYR A 3 10.59 4.06 21.69
CA TYR A 3 10.83 4.48 20.29
C TYR A 3 9.79 3.94 19.31
N LEU A 4 9.39 2.67 19.45
CA LEU A 4 8.35 2.05 18.62
C LEU A 4 6.99 2.76 18.79
N LYS A 5 6.66 3.20 20.01
CA LYS A 5 5.44 3.98 20.28
C LYS A 5 5.48 5.38 19.65
N TYR A 6 6.66 6.00 19.55
CA TYR A 6 6.80 7.27 18.85
C TYR A 6 6.61 7.10 17.33
N ILE A 7 7.26 6.08 16.76
CA ILE A 7 7.14 5.76 15.32
C ILE A 7 5.70 5.39 14.96
N SER A 8 5.01 4.63 15.80
CA SER A 8 3.61 4.25 15.55
C SER A 8 2.66 5.45 15.57
N GLN A 9 3.02 6.57 16.20
CA GLN A 9 2.19 7.78 16.25
C GLN A 9 2.45 8.74 15.08
N LEU A 10 3.41 8.44 14.20
CA LEU A 10 3.63 9.22 12.98
C LEU A 10 2.37 9.19 12.13
N ASP A 11 1.87 10.37 11.74
CA ASP A 11 0.74 10.46 10.84
C ASP A 11 1.12 10.08 9.39
N ALA A 12 0.14 10.10 8.49
CA ALA A 12 0.36 9.75 7.09
C ALA A 12 1.38 10.67 6.39
N HIS A 13 1.48 11.94 6.79
CA HIS A 13 2.42 12.90 6.21
C HIS A 13 3.85 12.58 6.59
N HIS A 14 4.10 12.34 7.87
CA HIS A 14 5.43 12.02 8.36
C HIS A 14 5.93 10.73 7.71
N ARG A 15 5.08 9.70 7.63
CA ARG A 15 5.44 8.46 6.93
C ARG A 15 5.77 8.72 5.46
N LEU A 16 4.96 9.52 4.75
CA LEU A 16 5.22 9.87 3.36
C LEU A 16 6.53 10.65 3.20
N ILE A 17 6.76 11.69 3.99
CA ILE A 17 7.95 12.54 3.93
C ILE A 17 9.22 11.75 4.22
N ILE A 18 9.21 10.89 5.25
CA ILE A 18 10.36 10.04 5.59
C ILE A 18 10.66 9.09 4.42
N SER A 19 9.63 8.41 3.88
CA SER A 19 9.83 7.50 2.75
C SER A 19 10.31 8.21 1.49
N LEU A 20 9.80 9.41 1.18
CA LEU A 20 10.27 10.23 0.07
C LEU A 20 11.72 10.71 0.29
N SER A 21 12.09 11.05 1.53
CA SER A 21 13.46 11.42 1.87
C SER A 21 14.42 10.26 1.67
N VAL A 22 14.04 9.05 2.07
CA VAL A 22 14.81 7.83 1.83
C VAL A 22 14.99 7.59 0.33
N ALA A 23 13.92 7.72 -0.46
CA ALA A 23 13.98 7.59 -1.91
C ALA A 23 14.89 8.65 -2.57
N LEU A 24 14.82 9.90 -2.10
CA LEU A 24 15.66 10.99 -2.58
C LEU A 24 17.14 10.75 -2.26
N ILE A 25 17.44 10.28 -1.05
CA ILE A 25 18.81 9.89 -0.66
C ILE A 25 19.29 8.75 -1.55
N SER A 26 18.48 7.71 -1.77
CA SER A 26 18.82 6.61 -2.67
C SER A 26 19.07 7.08 -4.10
N TYR A 27 18.30 8.05 -4.59
CA TYR A 27 18.54 8.67 -5.89
C TYR A 27 19.93 9.30 -5.96
N PHE A 28 20.30 10.16 -5.00
CA PHE A 28 21.60 10.83 -5.01
C PHE A 28 22.79 9.88 -4.83
N LEU A 29 22.62 8.78 -4.08
CA LEU A 29 23.69 7.80 -3.89
C LEU A 29 23.99 6.97 -5.15
N ILE A 30 23.00 6.80 -6.04
CA ILE A 30 23.07 5.83 -7.15
C ILE A 30 23.10 6.55 -8.52
N SER A 31 22.65 7.80 -8.60
CA SER A 31 22.61 8.61 -9.82
C SER A 31 24.02 9.01 -10.28
N GLN A 32 24.63 8.19 -11.15
CA GLN A 32 25.89 8.51 -11.85
C GLN A 32 25.77 8.54 -13.38
N GLY A 33 24.57 8.79 -13.92
CA GLY A 33 24.35 8.85 -15.37
C GLY A 33 22.87 8.90 -15.75
N ASP A 34 22.54 8.38 -16.94
CA ASP A 34 21.18 8.41 -17.48
C ASP A 34 20.16 7.62 -16.63
N PHE A 35 18.96 8.17 -16.51
CA PHE A 35 17.89 7.59 -15.69
C PHE A 35 17.25 6.38 -16.39
N THR A 36 17.70 5.18 -16.03
CA THR A 36 17.17 3.90 -16.53
C THR A 36 16.05 3.35 -15.64
N PRO A 37 15.16 2.45 -16.16
CA PRO A 37 14.14 1.78 -15.36
C PRO A 37 14.69 1.05 -14.13
N ARG A 38 15.95 0.59 -14.17
CA ARG A 38 16.65 -0.03 -13.04
C ARG A 38 16.77 0.92 -11.86
N TYR A 39 17.23 2.15 -12.11
CA TYR A 39 17.39 3.15 -11.05
C TYR A 39 16.04 3.54 -10.45
N PHE A 40 15.01 3.67 -11.28
CA PHE A 40 13.66 3.92 -10.80
C PHE A 40 13.18 2.81 -9.85
N LEU A 41 13.38 1.53 -10.18
CA LEU A 41 12.98 0.43 -9.30
C LEU A 41 13.76 0.40 -7.97
N ILE A 42 15.04 0.75 -7.97
CA ILE A 42 15.81 0.82 -6.71
C ILE A 42 15.26 1.93 -5.80
N ILE A 43 14.99 3.11 -6.37
CA ILE A 43 14.40 4.24 -5.64
C ILE A 43 12.99 3.90 -5.15
N TRP A 44 12.20 3.24 -5.99
CA TRP A 44 10.88 2.71 -5.65
C TRP A 44 10.95 1.72 -4.48
N LEU A 45 11.90 0.79 -4.48
CA LEU A 45 12.07 -0.18 -3.39
C LEU A 45 12.49 0.49 -2.09
N ALA A 46 13.37 1.48 -2.15
CA ALA A 46 13.78 2.25 -0.99
C ALA A 46 12.59 3.01 -0.37
N TYR A 47 11.79 3.68 -1.22
CA TYR A 47 10.52 4.29 -0.82
C TYR A 47 9.58 3.25 -0.19
N SER A 48 9.36 2.14 -0.90
CA SER A 48 8.27 1.23 -0.60
C SER A 48 8.52 0.44 0.68
N ILE A 49 9.74 -0.05 0.87
CA ILE A 49 10.16 -0.76 2.09
C ILE A 49 10.07 0.17 3.30
N CYS A 50 10.57 1.40 3.18
CA CYS A 50 10.46 2.38 4.27
C CYS A 50 8.99 2.65 4.63
N HIS A 51 8.15 2.89 3.62
CA HIS A 51 6.74 3.19 3.83
C HIS A 51 5.98 2.01 4.46
N LEU A 52 6.25 0.79 4.01
CA LEU A 52 5.68 -0.44 4.56
C LEU A 52 6.11 -0.65 6.01
N LEU A 53 7.39 -0.49 6.33
CA LEU A 53 7.89 -0.65 7.70
C LEU A 53 7.21 0.33 8.65
N LEU A 54 7.17 1.63 8.31
CA LEU A 54 6.51 2.64 9.14
C LEU A 54 5.01 2.37 9.28
N SER A 55 4.37 1.94 8.20
CA SER A 55 2.94 1.61 8.17
C SER A 55 2.61 0.39 9.02
N TRP A 56 3.40 -0.67 8.95
CA TRP A 56 3.15 -1.89 9.70
C TRP A 56 3.53 -1.78 11.17
N ILE A 57 4.53 -0.97 11.51
CA ILE A 57 4.75 -0.55 12.92
C ILE A 57 3.52 0.19 13.45
N THR A 58 2.89 1.04 12.65
CA THR A 58 1.66 1.74 13.04
C THR A 58 0.49 0.76 13.23
N ILE A 59 0.28 -0.15 12.28
CA ILE A 59 -0.80 -1.15 12.28
C ILE A 59 -0.69 -2.08 13.50
N LEU A 60 0.52 -2.53 13.84
CA LEU A 60 0.73 -3.53 14.89
C LEU A 60 0.77 -2.95 16.31
N ILE A 61 0.95 -1.64 16.48
CA ILE A 61 1.20 -1.02 17.79
C ILE A 61 0.06 -0.10 18.24
N ILE A 62 -0.63 0.58 17.33
CA ILE A 62 -1.72 1.48 17.72
C ILE A 62 -2.88 0.67 18.32
N HIS A 63 -3.23 1.00 19.57
CA HIS A 63 -4.39 0.43 20.24
C HIS A 63 -5.69 1.03 19.67
N PRO A 64 -6.80 0.26 19.54
CA PRO A 64 -8.06 0.73 18.95
C PRO A 64 -8.66 2.00 19.61
N LEU A 65 -8.42 2.21 20.90
CA LEU A 65 -8.79 3.45 21.60
C LEU A 65 -8.03 4.69 21.07
N GLU A 66 -6.75 4.55 20.75
CA GLU A 66 -5.93 5.62 20.16
C GLU A 66 -6.32 5.84 18.69
N LEU A 67 -6.68 4.77 17.99
CA LEU A 67 -7.12 4.82 16.58
C LEU A 67 -8.34 5.72 16.37
N LYS A 68 -9.38 5.60 17.21
CA LYS A 68 -10.55 6.50 17.14
C LYS A 68 -10.17 7.98 17.23
N LYS A 69 -9.19 8.31 18.08
CA LYS A 69 -8.70 9.69 18.26
C LYS A 69 -7.89 10.17 17.06
N ILE A 70 -7.03 9.31 16.50
CA ILE A 70 -6.18 9.64 15.34
C ILE A 70 -6.99 9.75 14.05
N ALA A 71 -8.00 8.90 13.89
CA ALA A 71 -8.83 8.83 12.70
C ALA A 71 -9.86 9.98 12.61
N SER A 72 -10.29 10.54 13.74
CA SER A 72 -11.29 11.62 13.82
C SER A 72 -10.72 13.03 13.58
N LEU A 73 -9.41 13.21 13.70
CA LEU A 73 -8.73 14.44 13.30
C LEU A 73 -8.67 14.49 11.77
N GLN A 74 -9.50 15.37 11.17
CA GLN A 74 -9.60 15.59 9.71
C GLN A 74 -8.23 15.80 9.08
N ASP A 75 -8.08 15.36 7.81
CA ASP A 75 -7.44 16.24 6.83
C ASP A 75 -7.74 15.81 5.37
N SER A 76 -8.04 16.81 4.52
CA SER A 76 -8.19 16.66 3.06
C SER A 76 -6.96 16.01 2.42
N SER A 77 -5.79 16.29 3.01
CA SER A 77 -4.49 15.74 2.64
C SER A 77 -4.41 14.22 2.76
N LYS A 78 -5.18 13.56 3.65
CA LYS A 78 -5.20 12.08 3.73
C LYS A 78 -5.73 11.44 2.45
N SER A 79 -6.65 12.11 1.74
CA SER A 79 -7.12 11.63 0.43
C SER A 79 -6.09 11.87 -0.66
N PHE A 80 -5.35 12.98 -0.60
CA PHE A 80 -4.24 13.25 -1.52
C PHE A 80 -3.12 12.22 -1.37
N ILE A 81 -2.66 11.95 -0.14
CA ILE A 81 -1.64 10.94 0.16
C ILE A 81 -2.09 9.58 -0.34
N PHE A 82 -3.35 9.20 -0.08
CA PHE A 82 -3.92 7.94 -0.57
C PHE A 82 -3.81 7.82 -2.10
N ILE A 83 -4.22 8.84 -2.86
CA ILE A 83 -4.14 8.84 -4.32
C ILE A 83 -2.68 8.82 -4.79
N PHE A 84 -1.82 9.63 -4.16
CA PHE A 84 -0.40 9.71 -4.47
C PHE A 84 0.29 8.36 -4.33
N VAL A 85 0.08 7.66 -3.22
CA VAL A 85 0.72 6.37 -2.97
C VAL A 85 0.23 5.31 -3.96
N ILE A 86 -1.06 5.31 -4.33
CA ILE A 86 -1.59 4.42 -5.37
C ILE A 86 -0.96 4.72 -6.73
N ALA A 87 -0.87 6.01 -7.10
CA ALA A 87 -0.25 6.43 -8.36
C ALA A 87 1.23 6.03 -8.40
N ALA A 88 1.96 6.21 -7.30
CA ALA A 88 3.35 5.79 -7.16
C ALA A 88 3.50 4.27 -7.31
N ALA A 89 2.62 3.48 -6.71
CA ALA A 89 2.61 2.01 -6.85
C ALA A 89 2.35 1.56 -8.30
N LEU A 90 1.42 2.22 -9.00
CA LEU A 90 1.16 1.96 -10.41
C LEU A 90 2.35 2.34 -11.31
N ALA A 91 3.03 3.45 -11.02
CA ALA A 91 4.25 3.85 -11.72
C ALA A 91 5.39 2.85 -11.48
N GLY A 92 5.55 2.37 -10.23
CA GLY A 92 6.41 1.24 -9.85
C GLY A 92 6.17 0.02 -10.74
N LEU A 93 4.92 -0.41 -10.84
CA LEU A 93 4.52 -1.56 -11.63
C LEU A 93 4.77 -1.37 -13.13
N PHE A 94 4.49 -0.18 -13.67
CA PHE A 94 4.77 0.13 -15.07
C PHE A 94 6.28 0.10 -15.36
N SER A 95 7.10 0.61 -14.43
CA SER A 95 8.56 0.53 -14.57
C SER A 95 9.08 -0.91 -14.58
N VAL A 96 8.40 -1.85 -13.90
CA VAL A 96 8.74 -3.28 -13.99
C VAL A 96 8.52 -3.80 -15.42
N VAL A 97 7.41 -3.44 -16.07
CA VAL A 97 7.15 -3.81 -17.48
C VAL A 97 8.27 -3.31 -18.40
N LEU A 98 8.68 -2.05 -18.23
CA LEU A 98 9.77 -1.45 -19.02
C LEU A 98 11.11 -2.15 -18.74
N LEU A 99 11.39 -2.47 -17.48
CA LEU A 99 12.63 -3.14 -17.08
C LEU A 99 12.72 -4.55 -17.69
N LEU A 100 11.65 -5.36 -17.59
CA LEU A 100 11.60 -6.71 -18.16
C LEU A 100 11.62 -6.70 -19.70
N SER A 101 11.04 -5.68 -20.32
CA SER A 101 11.12 -5.53 -21.79
C SER A 101 12.55 -5.25 -22.26
N SER A 102 13.33 -4.55 -21.43
CA SER A 102 14.72 -4.21 -21.69
C SER A 102 15.70 -5.32 -21.30
N SER A 103 15.24 -6.36 -20.60
CA SER A 103 16.11 -7.43 -20.09
C SER A 103 16.27 -8.63 -21.03
N LYS A 104 15.62 -8.64 -22.21
CA LYS A 104 15.58 -9.79 -23.12
C LYS A 104 16.94 -10.27 -23.64
N SER A 105 17.93 -9.38 -23.69
CA SER A 105 19.30 -9.69 -24.12
C SER A 105 20.30 -9.82 -22.96
N LEU A 106 19.83 -9.70 -21.71
CA LEU A 106 20.69 -9.79 -20.53
C LEU A 106 20.90 -11.26 -20.15
N ALA A 107 22.08 -11.58 -19.60
CA ALA A 107 22.41 -12.90 -19.11
C ALA A 107 23.16 -12.85 -17.77
N GLY A 108 23.23 -13.99 -17.08
CA GLY A 108 23.99 -14.15 -15.85
C GLY A 108 23.54 -13.20 -14.73
N LYS A 109 24.51 -12.53 -14.08
CA LYS A 109 24.26 -11.69 -12.90
C LYS A 109 23.29 -10.53 -13.16
N GLN A 110 23.35 -9.94 -14.35
CA GLN A 110 22.52 -8.77 -14.69
C GLN A 110 21.05 -9.16 -14.83
N LEU A 111 20.78 -10.32 -15.47
CA LEU A 111 19.43 -10.87 -15.54
C LEU A 111 18.88 -11.22 -14.16
N ALA A 112 19.70 -11.82 -13.28
CA ALA A 112 19.30 -12.14 -11.91
C ALA A 112 18.94 -10.88 -11.11
N GLU A 113 19.73 -9.82 -11.23
CA GLU A 113 19.45 -8.52 -10.59
C GLU A 113 18.11 -7.93 -11.07
N TYR A 114 17.89 -7.88 -12.39
CA TYR A 114 16.66 -7.31 -12.98
C TYR A 114 15.42 -8.11 -12.57
N THR A 115 15.54 -9.43 -12.52
CA THR A 115 14.49 -10.33 -12.04
C THR A 115 14.17 -10.09 -10.56
N LEU A 116 15.19 -10.01 -9.70
CA LEU A 116 15.00 -9.74 -8.28
C LEU A 116 14.34 -8.38 -8.04
N LEU A 117 14.85 -7.32 -8.70
CA LEU A 117 14.26 -5.98 -8.61
C LEU A 117 12.79 -5.98 -9.05
N SER A 118 12.47 -6.69 -10.13
CA SER A 118 11.10 -6.82 -10.65
C SER A 118 10.18 -7.50 -9.65
N ILE A 119 10.57 -8.68 -9.14
CA ILE A 119 9.76 -9.44 -8.17
C ILE A 119 9.54 -8.64 -6.89
N SER A 120 10.60 -8.08 -6.31
CA SER A 120 10.49 -7.27 -5.09
C SER A 120 9.64 -6.02 -5.31
N SER A 121 9.72 -5.38 -6.48
CA SER A 121 8.94 -4.19 -6.80
C SER A 121 7.45 -4.50 -6.92
N VAL A 122 7.11 -5.63 -7.56
CA VAL A 122 5.74 -6.11 -7.70
C VAL A 122 5.14 -6.45 -6.32
N ILE A 123 5.86 -7.23 -5.50
CA ILE A 123 5.40 -7.60 -4.15
C ILE A 123 5.18 -6.35 -3.29
N SER A 124 6.14 -5.43 -3.27
CA SER A 124 6.03 -4.21 -2.48
C SER A 124 4.90 -3.28 -2.95
N ALA A 125 4.67 -3.16 -4.26
CA ALA A 125 3.56 -2.38 -4.82
C ALA A 125 2.19 -2.95 -4.43
N TRP A 126 2.02 -4.27 -4.55
CA TRP A 126 0.80 -4.95 -4.10
C TRP A 126 0.56 -4.76 -2.59
N TRP A 127 1.60 -4.94 -1.78
CA TRP A 127 1.50 -4.80 -0.33
C TRP A 127 1.17 -3.35 0.09
N ILE A 128 1.80 -2.36 -0.54
CA ILE A 128 1.52 -0.94 -0.29
C ILE A 128 0.10 -0.58 -0.62
N LEU A 129 -0.41 -1.04 -1.77
CA LEU A 129 -1.77 -0.77 -2.21
C LEU A 129 -2.77 -1.15 -1.10
N HIS A 130 -2.70 -2.40 -0.63
CA HIS A 130 -3.64 -2.89 0.38
C HIS A 130 -3.39 -2.26 1.75
N THR A 131 -2.15 -1.95 2.10
CA THR A 131 -1.82 -1.21 3.34
C THR A 131 -2.42 0.19 3.35
N VAL A 132 -2.40 0.90 2.22
CA VAL A 132 -2.99 2.24 2.11
C VAL A 132 -4.52 2.19 2.15
N PHE A 133 -5.13 1.16 1.56
CA PHE A 133 -6.56 0.90 1.72
C PHE A 133 -6.95 0.56 3.17
N THR A 134 -6.10 -0.17 3.93
CA THR A 134 -6.29 -0.41 5.37
C THR A 134 -6.49 0.90 6.13
N PHE A 135 -5.55 1.84 5.98
CA PHE A 135 -5.66 3.15 6.63
C PHE A 135 -6.88 3.94 6.16
N ARG A 136 -7.25 3.82 4.87
CA ARG A 136 -8.40 4.51 4.31
C ARG A 136 -9.72 3.99 4.88
N TYR A 137 -9.86 2.67 5.02
CA TYR A 137 -11.04 2.06 5.63
C TYR A 137 -11.17 2.44 7.10
N ALA A 138 -10.08 2.33 7.87
CA ALA A 138 -10.05 2.74 9.27
C ALA A 138 -10.47 4.22 9.44
N HIS A 139 -9.90 5.11 8.61
CA HIS A 139 -10.23 6.53 8.66
C HIS A 139 -11.71 6.80 8.38
N LEU A 140 -12.27 6.22 7.30
CA LEU A 140 -13.67 6.43 6.95
C LEU A 140 -14.64 5.82 7.96
N TYR A 141 -14.27 4.70 8.57
CA TYR A 141 -15.05 4.05 9.64
C TYR A 141 -15.17 4.97 10.86
N TYR A 142 -14.04 5.47 11.37
CA TYR A 142 -14.02 6.31 12.58
C TYR A 142 -14.43 7.77 12.33
N GLU A 143 -14.29 8.28 11.11
CA GLU A 143 -14.87 9.57 10.69
C GLU A 143 -16.39 9.53 10.84
N GLN A 144 -17.04 8.46 10.36
CA GLN A 144 -18.50 8.31 10.45
C GLN A 144 -18.98 8.20 11.91
N LEU A 145 -18.23 7.52 12.78
CA LEU A 145 -18.55 7.41 14.21
C LEU A 145 -18.38 8.72 14.98
N SER A 146 -17.56 9.65 14.49
CA SER A 146 -17.30 10.93 15.16
C SER A 146 -18.28 12.04 14.72
N GLY A 147 -18.97 11.85 13.59
CA GLY A 147 -20.03 12.76 13.16
C GLY A 147 -21.25 12.66 14.08
N LYS A 148 -21.74 13.81 14.57
CA LYS A 148 -22.89 13.98 15.51
C LYS A 148 -24.26 13.43 15.04
N LYS A 149 -24.31 12.54 14.04
CA LYS A 149 -25.55 11.90 13.58
C LYS A 149 -25.76 10.61 14.36
N THR A 150 -26.40 10.76 15.52
CA THR A 150 -26.92 9.66 16.32
C THR A 150 -27.81 8.76 15.44
N GLY A 151 -27.43 7.50 15.23
CA GLY A 151 -28.23 6.49 14.53
C GLY A 151 -27.74 6.02 13.16
N LEU A 152 -26.61 6.52 12.63
CA LEU A 152 -26.01 5.92 11.43
C LEU A 152 -25.34 4.58 11.78
N SER A 153 -25.66 3.53 11.02
CA SER A 153 -24.99 2.23 11.15
C SER A 153 -23.49 2.37 10.87
N LYS A 154 -22.69 1.57 11.59
CA LYS A 154 -21.24 1.47 11.37
C LYS A 154 -20.99 1.18 9.89
N GLY A 155 -20.10 1.95 9.26
CA GLY A 155 -19.90 1.88 7.81
C GLY A 155 -19.40 0.52 7.30
N LEU A 156 -18.66 -0.18 8.15
CA LEU A 156 -18.30 -1.60 8.08
C LEU A 156 -18.80 -2.29 9.34
N ASP A 157 -19.23 -3.53 9.23
CA ASP A 157 -19.68 -4.35 10.37
C ASP A 157 -18.77 -5.56 10.50
N PHE A 158 -17.99 -5.59 11.59
CA PHE A 158 -17.05 -6.66 11.89
C PHE A 158 -17.73 -7.65 12.85
N PRO A 159 -17.75 -8.96 12.55
CA PRO A 159 -18.38 -9.94 13.42
C PRO A 159 -17.84 -9.88 14.85
N GLU A 160 -18.73 -9.74 15.83
CA GLU A 160 -18.40 -9.70 17.27
C GLU A 160 -17.41 -8.61 17.71
N GLU A 161 -17.05 -7.65 16.83
CA GLU A 161 -16.05 -6.62 17.12
C GLU A 161 -16.65 -5.21 16.99
N GLU A 162 -16.76 -4.52 18.12
CA GLU A 162 -17.36 -3.19 18.17
C GLU A 162 -16.39 -2.05 17.92
N LYS A 163 -15.10 -2.28 18.15
CA LYS A 163 -13.98 -1.32 18.13
C LYS A 163 -12.81 -1.90 17.33
N PRO A 164 -13.00 -2.17 16.02
CA PRO A 164 -12.01 -2.84 15.19
C PRO A 164 -10.68 -2.10 15.17
N ASP A 165 -9.59 -2.82 15.28
CA ASP A 165 -8.24 -2.26 15.20
C ASP A 165 -7.72 -2.21 13.75
N TYR A 166 -6.47 -1.81 13.56
CA TYR A 166 -5.90 -1.75 12.21
C TYR A 166 -5.74 -3.13 11.55
N LEU A 167 -5.59 -4.21 12.32
CA LEU A 167 -5.50 -5.56 11.77
C LEU A 167 -6.85 -6.03 11.24
N ASP A 168 -7.97 -5.64 11.85
CA ASP A 168 -9.30 -5.90 11.30
C ASP A 168 -9.49 -5.21 9.94
N PHE A 169 -9.08 -3.94 9.82
CA PHE A 169 -9.11 -3.23 8.55
C PHE A 169 -8.08 -3.80 7.54
N ALA A 170 -6.95 -4.32 8.02
CA ALA A 170 -5.96 -4.96 7.16
C ALA A 170 -6.50 -6.28 6.61
N TYR A 171 -7.13 -7.09 7.45
CA TYR A 171 -7.85 -8.29 7.05
C TYR A 171 -8.87 -7.95 5.95
N PHE A 172 -9.76 -6.98 6.19
CA PHE A 172 -10.73 -6.56 5.18
C PHE A 172 -10.07 -6.09 3.88
N SER A 173 -9.02 -5.28 3.97
CA SER A 173 -8.31 -4.73 2.81
C SER A 173 -7.61 -5.81 1.99
N PHE A 174 -6.86 -6.70 2.63
CA PHE A 174 -6.08 -7.75 1.96
C PHE A 174 -6.99 -8.85 1.40
N VAL A 175 -8.12 -9.16 2.04
CA VAL A 175 -9.14 -10.08 1.50
C VAL A 175 -9.67 -9.56 0.15
N ILE A 176 -9.99 -8.26 0.05
CA ILE A 176 -10.35 -7.64 -1.23
C ILE A 176 -9.18 -7.69 -2.23
N GLY A 177 -7.94 -7.50 -1.76
CA GLY A 177 -6.73 -7.56 -2.56
C GLY A 177 -6.45 -8.92 -3.21
N MET A 178 -6.77 -10.00 -2.51
CA MET A 178 -6.60 -11.36 -3.00
C MET A 178 -7.66 -11.75 -4.06
N THR A 179 -8.71 -10.95 -4.26
CA THR A 179 -9.74 -11.07 -5.33
C THR A 179 -10.56 -12.37 -5.39
N PHE A 180 -10.29 -13.36 -4.53
CA PHE A 180 -10.96 -14.67 -4.55
C PHE A 180 -11.63 -15.05 -3.22
N GLN A 181 -11.67 -14.16 -2.24
CA GLN A 181 -12.12 -14.51 -0.89
C GLN A 181 -13.36 -13.73 -0.44
N VAL A 182 -14.27 -14.44 0.23
CA VAL A 182 -15.45 -13.88 0.90
C VAL A 182 -14.99 -13.28 2.23
N SER A 183 -15.14 -11.96 2.38
CA SER A 183 -15.04 -11.34 3.69
C SER A 183 -16.35 -11.53 4.45
N ASP A 184 -16.26 -11.83 5.74
CA ASP A 184 -17.35 -11.82 6.73
C ASP A 184 -17.72 -10.40 7.20
N VAL A 185 -16.99 -9.36 6.75
CA VAL A 185 -17.24 -7.96 7.07
C VAL A 185 -18.30 -7.38 6.13
N GLN A 186 -19.41 -6.90 6.69
CA GLN A 186 -20.50 -6.32 5.89
C GLN A 186 -20.31 -4.81 5.66
N ILE A 187 -20.63 -4.33 4.45
CA ILE A 187 -20.48 -2.91 4.08
C ILE A 187 -21.84 -2.19 4.09
N ASN A 188 -22.16 -1.54 5.21
CA ASN A 188 -23.43 -0.84 5.37
C ASN A 188 -23.45 0.55 4.71
N SER A 189 -22.30 1.22 4.57
CA SER A 189 -22.21 2.56 3.97
C SER A 189 -22.11 2.55 2.44
N LYS A 190 -22.97 3.35 1.78
CA LYS A 190 -22.91 3.56 0.31
C LYS A 190 -21.56 4.11 -0.16
N ARG A 191 -20.92 4.98 0.64
CA ARG A 191 -19.59 5.55 0.33
C ARG A 191 -18.51 4.47 0.36
N LEU A 192 -18.56 3.59 1.37
CA LEU A 192 -17.61 2.48 1.50
C LEU A 192 -17.82 1.41 0.44
N ARG A 193 -19.06 1.11 0.02
CA ARG A 193 -19.30 0.20 -1.11
C ARG A 193 -18.65 0.68 -2.41
N ARG A 194 -18.73 1.98 -2.70
CA ARG A 194 -18.06 2.59 -3.88
C ARG A 194 -16.53 2.51 -3.77
N LEU A 195 -15.98 2.75 -2.58
CA LEU A 195 -14.54 2.60 -2.34
C LEU A 195 -14.10 1.15 -2.50
N CYS A 196 -14.88 0.20 -1.98
CA CYS A 196 -14.61 -1.22 -2.11
C CYS A 196 -14.65 -1.69 -3.57
N LEU A 197 -15.59 -1.18 -4.36
CA LEU A 197 -15.61 -1.43 -5.80
C LEU A 197 -14.33 -0.91 -6.48
N LEU A 198 -13.90 0.31 -6.17
CA LEU A 198 -12.65 0.85 -6.69
C LEU A 198 -11.45 -0.01 -6.27
N HIS A 199 -11.39 -0.41 -5.00
CA HIS A 199 -10.33 -1.27 -4.49
C HIS A 199 -10.31 -2.59 -5.27
N ALA A 200 -11.44 -3.28 -5.38
CA ALA A 200 -11.55 -4.55 -6.09
C ALA A 200 -11.14 -4.45 -7.57
N LEU A 201 -11.55 -3.39 -8.27
CA LEU A 201 -11.15 -3.15 -9.66
C LEU A 201 -9.63 -2.94 -9.79
N ILE A 202 -9.03 -2.15 -8.91
CA ILE A 202 -7.57 -1.94 -8.91
C ILE A 202 -6.85 -3.25 -8.57
N SER A 203 -7.31 -3.99 -7.57
CA SER A 203 -6.75 -5.30 -7.18
C SER A 203 -6.81 -6.30 -8.32
N PHE A 204 -7.92 -6.36 -9.06
CA PHE A 204 -8.05 -7.23 -10.23
C PHE A 204 -7.02 -6.92 -11.32
N VAL A 205 -6.81 -5.62 -11.62
CA VAL A 205 -5.77 -5.18 -12.56
C VAL A 205 -4.38 -5.56 -12.05
N PHE A 206 -4.10 -5.33 -10.76
CA PHE A 206 -2.83 -5.72 -10.13
C PHE A 206 -2.58 -7.22 -10.26
N ASN A 207 -3.54 -8.07 -9.89
CA ASN A 207 -3.38 -9.52 -9.96
C ASN A 207 -3.19 -10.01 -11.40
N THR A 208 -3.89 -9.41 -12.36
CA THR A 208 -3.69 -9.70 -13.79
C THR A 208 -2.27 -9.35 -14.24
N LEU A 209 -1.76 -8.17 -13.84
CA LEU A 209 -0.40 -7.74 -14.15
C LEU A 209 0.65 -8.60 -13.45
N ILE A 210 0.43 -9.01 -12.20
CA ILE A 210 1.32 -9.94 -11.48
C ILE A 210 1.47 -11.25 -12.25
N ILE A 211 0.37 -11.83 -12.74
CA ILE A 211 0.40 -13.06 -13.55
C ILE A 211 1.18 -12.82 -14.85
N ALA A 212 0.87 -11.75 -15.60
CA ALA A 212 1.55 -11.44 -16.86
C ALA A 212 3.07 -11.22 -16.68
N LEU A 213 3.46 -10.50 -15.62
CA LEU A 213 4.86 -10.26 -15.27
C LEU A 213 5.55 -11.54 -14.82
N SER A 214 4.85 -12.42 -14.08
CA SER A 214 5.40 -13.71 -13.65
C SER A 214 5.72 -14.61 -14.86
N ILE A 215 4.82 -14.66 -15.85
CA ILE A 215 5.07 -15.37 -17.12
C ILE A 215 6.28 -14.77 -17.85
N SER A 216 6.37 -13.44 -17.90
CA SER A 216 7.49 -12.74 -18.55
C SER A 216 8.83 -13.03 -17.87
N VAL A 217 8.85 -13.09 -16.53
CA VAL A 217 10.04 -13.47 -15.76
C VAL A 217 10.45 -14.91 -16.06
N ILE A 218 9.50 -15.85 -16.01
CA ILE A 218 9.79 -17.27 -16.30
C ILE A 218 10.32 -17.42 -17.73
N SER A 219 9.69 -16.75 -18.70
CA SER A 219 10.12 -16.79 -20.10
C SER A 219 11.50 -16.19 -20.34
N ASN A 220 11.96 -15.26 -19.50
CA ASN A 220 13.31 -14.70 -19.60
C ASN A 220 14.37 -15.60 -18.94
N LEU A 221 13.97 -16.54 -18.08
CA LEU A 221 14.87 -17.47 -17.37
C LEU A 221 15.07 -18.80 -18.11
N LEU A 222 14.13 -19.16 -18.99
CA LEU A 222 14.18 -20.34 -19.86
C LEU A 222 14.86 -20.02 -21.20
#